data_AF-A0A497PJX8-F1
#
_entry.id   AF-A0A497PJX8-F1
#
_cell.length_a   1.000
_cell.length_b   1.000
_cell.length_c   1.000
_cell.angle_alpha   90.00
_cell.angle_beta   90.00
_cell.angle_gamma   90.00
#
_symmetry.space_group_name_H-M   'P 1'
#
loop_
_entity.id
_entity.type
_entity.pdbx_description
1 polymer ?
#
loop_
_entity_poly.entity_id
_entity_poly.type
_entity_poly.pdbx_seq_one_letter_code
_entity_poly.pdbx_strand_id
1 'polypeptide(L)'
;MKKLITPKEEQQVKEKLKELLLRSWKASRPFFPRMRLVFKVVPIEKYFSTAGAIYWLTPYWRGEDFTRAILFHEGFHWNIYPVSVWRSLEETFKVRELLAEEEGFQPKKVQKGLYRTEEDWSGFKYTIAEIQFVQNILGDYLINWHIHDYYPTVWDALWSFLYKEGKFYAKDKELKRDTTFQLYLAVYSHLIPGVPSYPLKTKEAREKIEKIAKIVRACKLEKISTIYATRELVKLFHPHIEADFKKQGQGEGQGGTLKCPACGHDEFEITAYQDKNGNWVEINE
;
A
#
# COMPACT_ATOMS: atom_id res chain seq x y z
N MET A 1 -11.18 9.53 14.76
CA MET A 1 -12.60 9.59 14.36
C MET A 1 -12.63 10.07 12.92
N LYS A 2 -13.28 9.34 12.01
CA LYS A 2 -13.44 9.80 10.61
C LYS A 2 -14.58 10.82 10.58
N LYS A 3 -14.39 11.97 9.93
CA LYS A 3 -15.42 12.99 9.76
C LYS A 3 -15.58 13.31 8.27
N LEU A 4 -16.81 13.30 7.75
CA LEU A 4 -17.07 13.72 6.37
C LEU A 4 -16.69 15.19 6.17
N ILE A 5 -16.02 15.49 5.06
CA ILE A 5 -15.65 16.84 4.67
C ILE A 5 -16.83 17.45 3.94
N THR A 6 -17.46 18.45 4.53
CA THR A 6 -18.54 19.20 3.85
C THR A 6 -17.96 20.20 2.84
N PRO A 7 -18.74 20.66 1.84
CA PRO A 7 -18.29 21.69 0.90
C PRO A 7 -17.77 22.97 1.58
N LYS A 8 -18.34 23.32 2.74
CA LYS A 8 -17.92 24.49 3.54
C LYS A 8 -16.57 24.28 4.22
N GLU A 9 -16.22 23.05 4.54
CA GLU A 9 -14.96 22.68 5.21
C GLU A 9 -13.83 22.39 4.22
N GLU A 10 -14.14 22.15 2.94
CA GLU A 10 -13.16 21.74 1.92
C GLU A 10 -11.95 22.69 1.88
N GLN A 11 -12.18 23.99 1.84
CA GLN A 11 -11.11 24.99 1.78
C GLN A 11 -10.29 25.02 3.09
N GLN A 12 -10.93 24.85 4.25
CA GLN A 12 -10.24 24.78 5.53
C GLN A 12 -9.34 23.54 5.62
N VAL A 13 -9.86 22.38 5.21
CA VAL A 13 -9.11 21.12 5.18
C VAL A 13 -7.93 21.22 4.21
N LYS A 14 -8.13 21.84 3.04
CA LYS A 14 -7.08 22.06 2.05
C LYS A 14 -5.94 22.93 2.61
N GLU A 15 -6.25 24.05 3.26
CA GLU A 15 -5.22 24.89 3.88
C GLU A 15 -4.50 24.18 5.02
N LYS A 16 -5.23 23.39 5.81
CA LYS A 16 -4.63 22.58 6.87
C LYS A 16 -3.69 21.52 6.33
N LEU A 17 -4.06 20.83 5.25
CA LEU A 17 -3.19 19.88 4.57
C LEU A 17 -1.92 20.53 4.03
N LYS A 18 -2.02 21.73 3.44
CA LYS A 18 -0.85 22.50 2.98
C LYS A 18 0.08 22.87 4.14
N GLU A 19 -0.49 23.31 5.26
CA GLU A 19 0.27 23.62 6.47
C GLU A 19 1.04 22.39 6.97
N LEU A 20 0.35 21.25 7.10
CA LEU A 20 0.94 19.99 7.56
C LEU A 20 1.99 19.47 6.59
N LEU A 21 1.80 19.61 5.28
CA LEU A 21 2.80 19.27 4.27
C LEU A 21 4.06 20.13 4.42
N LEU A 22 3.91 21.44 4.62
CA LEU A 22 5.03 22.34 4.85
C LEU A 22 5.80 22.00 6.14
N ARG A 23 5.07 21.70 7.22
CA ARG A 23 5.67 21.27 8.50
C ARG A 23 6.42 19.95 8.36
N SER A 24 5.81 18.97 7.67
CA SER A 24 6.43 17.67 7.41
C SER A 24 7.71 17.84 6.61
N TRP A 25 7.65 18.58 5.49
CA TRP A 25 8.82 18.90 4.69
C TRP A 25 9.95 19.56 5.49
N LYS A 26 9.63 20.57 6.32
CA LYS A 26 10.64 21.25 7.15
C LYS A 26 11.30 20.30 8.16
N ALA A 27 10.51 19.41 8.76
CA ALA A 27 11.00 18.48 9.77
C ALA A 27 11.89 17.37 9.20
N SER A 28 11.77 17.04 7.91
CA SER A 28 12.44 15.88 7.31
C SER A 28 13.39 16.21 6.16
N ARG A 29 13.80 17.47 6.01
CA ARG A 29 14.85 17.82 5.05
C ARG A 29 16.18 17.15 5.42
N PRO A 30 17.01 16.78 4.42
CA PRO A 30 16.77 16.89 2.97
C PRO A 30 15.97 15.71 2.36
N PHE A 31 15.59 14.72 3.17
CA PHE A 31 15.02 13.44 2.72
C PHE A 31 13.54 13.48 2.34
N PHE A 32 12.83 14.58 2.54
CA PHE A 32 11.51 14.81 1.95
C PHE A 32 11.66 15.97 0.94
N PRO A 33 11.44 15.77 -0.36
CA PRO A 33 11.51 16.85 -1.33
C PRO A 33 10.31 17.80 -1.18
N ARG A 34 10.39 19.01 -1.74
CA ARG A 34 9.24 19.90 -1.75
C ARG A 34 8.17 19.36 -2.71
N MET A 35 7.04 18.91 -2.18
CA MET A 35 5.94 18.32 -2.95
C MET A 35 4.78 19.32 -3.11
N ARG A 36 4.06 19.23 -4.23
CA ARG A 36 2.77 19.89 -4.43
C ARG A 36 1.65 19.03 -3.83
N LEU A 37 0.67 19.66 -3.18
CA LEU A 37 -0.55 18.97 -2.74
C LEU A 37 -1.62 19.04 -3.83
N VAL A 38 -2.18 17.89 -4.20
CA VAL A 38 -3.40 17.75 -5.01
C VAL A 38 -4.49 17.18 -4.13
N PHE A 39 -5.42 18.02 -3.68
CA PHE A 39 -6.52 17.63 -2.81
C PHE A 39 -7.84 17.63 -3.58
N LYS A 40 -8.64 16.57 -3.44
CA LYS A 40 -10.01 16.48 -3.96
C LYS A 40 -10.90 15.70 -2.99
N VAL A 41 -12.11 16.19 -2.76
CA VAL A 41 -13.17 15.45 -2.07
C VAL A 41 -13.86 14.56 -3.09
N VAL A 42 -13.76 13.24 -2.90
CA VAL A 42 -14.29 12.22 -3.82
C VAL A 42 -14.82 11.04 -3.00
N PRO A 43 -15.72 10.18 -3.54
CA PRO A 43 -16.30 9.06 -2.81
C PRO A 43 -15.30 7.93 -2.46
N ILE A 44 -14.03 8.08 -2.83
CA ILE A 44 -12.97 7.10 -2.60
C ILE A 44 -11.94 7.67 -1.63
N GLU A 45 -11.39 6.81 -0.78
CA GLU A 45 -10.28 7.16 0.10
C GLU A 45 -8.98 6.57 -0.47
N LYS A 46 -8.13 7.45 -1.01
CA LYS A 46 -6.86 7.10 -1.64
C LYS A 46 -5.81 8.18 -1.40
N TYR A 47 -4.65 7.74 -0.93
CA TYR A 47 -3.47 8.57 -0.71
C TYR A 47 -2.32 7.96 -1.51
N PHE A 48 -1.65 8.78 -2.31
CA PHE A 48 -0.51 8.33 -3.10
C PHE A 48 0.32 9.52 -3.55
N SER A 49 1.56 9.27 -3.95
CA SER A 49 2.46 10.27 -4.49
C SER A 49 2.89 9.94 -5.92
N THR A 50 3.19 10.99 -6.68
CA THR A 50 3.88 10.93 -7.97
C THR A 50 4.98 12.00 -7.99
N ALA A 51 5.73 12.10 -9.11
CA ALA A 51 6.87 13.01 -9.19
C ALA A 51 6.49 14.44 -8.83
N GLY A 52 6.96 14.90 -7.67
CA GLY A 52 6.73 16.24 -7.17
C GLY A 52 5.32 16.52 -6.62
N ALA A 53 4.46 15.51 -6.45
CA ALA A 53 3.10 15.72 -5.95
C ALA A 53 2.57 14.61 -5.03
N ILE A 54 1.80 15.00 -4.00
CA ILE A 54 1.01 14.09 -3.16
C ILE A 54 -0.46 14.33 -3.48
N TYR A 55 -1.17 13.23 -3.79
CA TYR A 55 -2.59 13.20 -4.09
C TYR A 55 -3.35 12.74 -2.85
N TRP A 56 -4.27 13.59 -2.41
CA TRP A 56 -5.11 13.40 -1.24
C TRP A 56 -6.56 13.35 -1.70
N LEU A 57 -7.05 12.15 -1.98
CA LEU A 57 -8.38 11.89 -2.50
C LEU A 57 -9.20 11.22 -1.40
N THR A 58 -10.13 11.92 -0.76
CA THR A 58 -10.89 11.33 0.35
C THR A 58 -12.16 12.12 0.62
N PRO A 59 -13.26 11.47 1.03
CA PRO A 59 -14.41 12.17 1.57
C PRO A 59 -14.22 12.49 3.07
N TYR A 60 -13.15 12.00 3.72
CA TYR A 60 -12.98 12.04 5.17
C TYR A 60 -11.78 12.87 5.63
N TRP A 61 -11.99 13.66 6.68
CA TRP A 61 -10.94 14.14 7.57
C TRP A 61 -10.72 13.14 8.71
N ARG A 62 -9.47 12.66 8.85
CA ARG A 62 -9.10 11.69 9.88
C ARG A 62 -8.28 12.28 11.04
N GLY A 63 -8.03 13.59 11.04
CA GLY A 63 -7.23 14.29 12.05
C GLY A 63 -5.78 14.55 11.63
N GLU A 64 -5.09 15.39 12.40
CA GLU A 64 -3.73 15.84 12.07
C GLU A 64 -2.69 14.73 12.14
N ASP A 65 -2.76 13.85 13.14
CA ASP A 65 -1.76 12.79 13.34
C ASP A 65 -1.77 11.79 12.18
N PHE A 66 -2.96 11.34 11.78
CA PHE A 66 -3.12 10.51 10.58
C PHE A 66 -2.58 11.24 9.35
N THR A 67 -2.95 12.51 9.20
CA THR A 67 -2.55 13.30 8.05
C THR A 67 -1.03 13.43 7.95
N ARG A 68 -0.35 13.71 9.07
CA ARG A 68 1.11 13.76 9.14
C ARG A 68 1.72 12.40 8.84
N ALA A 69 1.19 11.31 9.38
CA ALA A 69 1.70 9.96 9.12
C ALA A 69 1.70 9.64 7.62
N ILE A 70 0.59 9.88 6.92
CA ILE A 70 0.49 9.66 5.48
C ILE A 70 1.40 10.61 4.70
N LEU A 71 1.47 11.91 5.06
CA LEU A 71 2.36 12.85 4.38
C LEU A 71 3.84 12.47 4.51
N PHE A 72 4.26 11.95 5.66
CA PHE A 72 5.61 11.43 5.86
C PHE A 72 5.87 10.20 5.01
N HIS A 73 4.95 9.23 5.04
CA HIS A 73 5.04 8.01 4.24
C HIS A 73 5.15 8.34 2.73
N GLU A 74 4.21 9.12 2.20
CA GLU A 74 4.19 9.55 0.80
C GLU A 74 5.36 10.46 0.42
N GLY A 75 5.86 11.27 1.35
CA GLY A 75 7.02 12.12 1.11
C GLY A 75 8.31 11.32 0.93
N PHE A 76 8.49 10.26 1.72
CA PHE A 76 9.71 9.44 1.71
C PHE A 76 9.78 8.42 0.56
N HIS A 77 8.66 8.13 -0.10
CA HIS A 77 8.60 7.41 -1.38
C HIS A 77 9.44 8.07 -2.49
N TRP A 78 9.99 9.27 -2.30
CA TRP A 78 10.84 9.93 -3.31
C TRP A 78 12.34 9.85 -3.05
N ASN A 79 12.77 9.62 -1.80
CA ASN A 79 14.21 9.63 -1.46
C ASN A 79 14.69 8.29 -0.89
N ILE A 80 13.83 7.56 -0.17
CA ILE A 80 14.20 6.28 0.42
C ILE A 80 13.94 5.16 -0.57
N TYR A 81 12.80 5.21 -1.25
CA TYR A 81 12.42 4.26 -2.26
C TYR A 81 11.73 4.96 -3.44
N PRO A 82 12.47 5.75 -4.25
CA PRO A 82 11.91 6.58 -5.31
C PRO A 82 10.97 5.78 -6.23
N VAL A 83 9.67 6.04 -6.12
CA VAL A 83 8.65 5.56 -7.07
C VAL A 83 8.72 6.39 -8.35
N SER A 84 9.86 6.33 -9.04
CA SER A 84 9.96 6.81 -10.42
C SER A 84 9.36 5.73 -11.31
N VAL A 85 8.35 6.09 -12.12
CA VAL A 85 7.69 5.16 -13.05
C VAL A 85 8.71 4.40 -13.89
N TRP A 86 9.76 5.07 -14.37
CA TRP A 86 10.79 4.46 -15.22
C TRP A 86 11.71 3.50 -14.45
N ARG A 87 12.16 3.88 -13.25
CA ARG A 87 13.00 3.03 -12.39
C ARG A 87 12.22 1.82 -11.88
N SER A 88 10.96 2.03 -11.50
CA SER A 88 10.06 0.96 -11.07
C SER A 88 9.83 -0.05 -12.19
N LEU A 89 9.64 0.41 -13.44
CA LEU A 89 9.50 -0.47 -14.59
C LEU A 89 10.78 -1.26 -14.87
N GLU A 90 11.94 -0.62 -14.93
CA GLU A 90 13.22 -1.30 -15.17
C GLU A 90 13.50 -2.38 -14.12
N GLU A 91 13.38 -2.04 -12.83
CA GLU A 91 13.56 -3.00 -11.74
C GLU A 91 12.54 -4.15 -11.84
N THR A 92 11.29 -3.86 -12.19
CA THR A 92 10.24 -4.88 -12.37
C THR A 92 10.58 -5.88 -13.47
N PHE A 93 10.98 -5.40 -14.65
CA PHE A 93 11.35 -6.28 -15.76
C PHE A 93 12.59 -7.10 -15.43
N LYS A 94 13.60 -6.49 -14.81
CA LYS A 94 14.82 -7.20 -14.39
C LYS A 94 14.55 -8.26 -13.31
N VAL A 95 13.65 -7.99 -12.36
CA VAL A 95 13.20 -9.01 -11.41
C VAL A 95 12.53 -10.17 -12.14
N ARG A 96 11.67 -9.88 -13.12
CA ARG A 96 10.97 -10.90 -13.91
C ARG A 96 11.94 -11.79 -14.68
N GLU A 97 12.93 -11.19 -15.33
CA GLU A 97 13.99 -11.90 -16.05
C GLU A 97 14.76 -12.83 -15.10
N LEU A 98 15.20 -12.32 -13.94
CA LEU A 98 15.91 -13.13 -12.95
C LEU A 98 15.06 -14.30 -12.41
N LEU A 99 13.76 -14.09 -12.18
CA LEU A 99 12.85 -15.17 -11.78
C LEU A 99 12.69 -16.20 -12.90
N ALA A 100 12.62 -15.75 -14.15
CA ALA A 100 12.47 -16.64 -15.30
C ALA A 100 13.74 -17.47 -15.54
N GLU A 101 14.92 -16.85 -15.40
CA GLU A 101 16.21 -17.54 -15.43
C GLU A 101 16.31 -18.60 -14.32
N GLU A 102 15.92 -18.26 -13.08
CA GLU A 102 15.93 -19.20 -11.94
C GLU A 102 15.01 -20.41 -12.18
N GLU A 103 13.86 -20.21 -12.85
CA GLU A 103 12.88 -21.26 -13.13
C GLU A 103 13.06 -21.94 -14.49
N GLY A 104 14.07 -21.55 -15.27
CA GLY A 104 14.28 -22.05 -16.63
C GLY A 104 13.14 -21.71 -17.61
N PHE A 105 12.37 -20.65 -17.34
CA PHE A 105 11.29 -20.19 -18.19
C PHE A 105 11.84 -19.38 -19.37
N GLN A 106 11.37 -19.70 -20.57
CA GLN A 106 11.68 -18.96 -21.79
C GLN A 106 10.36 -18.47 -22.42
N PRO A 107 10.16 -17.15 -22.61
CA PRO A 107 8.95 -16.65 -23.22
C PRO A 107 8.87 -17.09 -24.69
N LYS A 108 7.65 -17.35 -25.17
CA LYS A 108 7.46 -17.75 -26.57
C LYS A 108 7.61 -16.52 -27.47
N LYS A 109 8.35 -16.62 -28.57
CA LYS A 109 8.39 -15.56 -29.58
C LYS A 109 7.16 -15.65 -30.47
N VAL A 110 6.33 -14.60 -30.48
CA VAL A 110 5.08 -14.53 -31.24
C VAL A 110 5.16 -13.40 -32.25
N GLN A 111 4.85 -13.71 -33.51
CA GLN A 111 4.81 -12.70 -34.57
C GLN A 111 3.54 -11.84 -34.44
N LYS A 112 3.72 -10.53 -34.30
CA LYS A 112 2.66 -9.51 -34.21
C LYS A 112 2.70 -8.62 -35.46
N GLY A 113 2.11 -9.11 -36.54
CA GLY A 113 2.12 -8.42 -37.84
C GLY A 113 3.39 -8.70 -38.65
N LEU A 114 3.60 -7.93 -39.72
CA LEU A 114 4.64 -8.23 -40.72
C LEU A 114 6.09 -8.04 -40.21
N TYR A 115 6.32 -7.12 -39.27
CA TYR A 115 7.68 -6.68 -38.90
C TYR A 115 7.97 -6.65 -37.39
N ARG A 116 7.06 -7.17 -36.56
CA ARG A 116 7.22 -7.13 -35.10
C ARG A 116 7.09 -8.53 -34.53
N THR A 117 8.10 -8.95 -33.78
CA THR A 117 8.04 -10.13 -32.93
C THR A 117 7.99 -9.65 -31.49
N GLU A 118 7.05 -10.18 -30.72
CA GLU A 118 6.92 -9.92 -29.29
C GLU A 118 7.18 -11.21 -28.51
N GLU A 119 7.60 -11.05 -27.26
CA GLU A 119 7.69 -12.15 -26.32
C GLU A 119 6.34 -12.34 -25.62
N ASP A 120 5.80 -13.55 -25.69
CA ASP A 120 4.63 -13.98 -24.94
C ASP A 120 5.06 -14.59 -23.61
N TRP A 121 4.74 -13.84 -22.56
CA TRP A 121 5.02 -14.17 -21.17
C TRP A 121 3.80 -14.67 -20.40
N SER A 122 2.68 -14.96 -21.08
CA SER A 122 1.42 -15.37 -20.44
C SER A 122 1.54 -16.65 -19.61
N GLY A 123 2.47 -17.54 -19.95
CA GLY A 123 2.75 -18.77 -19.22
C GLY A 123 3.63 -18.59 -17.98
N PHE A 124 4.16 -17.39 -17.71
CA PHE A 124 5.00 -17.17 -16.54
C PHE A 124 4.18 -16.78 -15.32
N LYS A 125 4.37 -17.49 -14.21
CA LYS A 125 3.50 -17.37 -13.03
C LYS A 125 3.60 -16.04 -12.29
N TYR A 126 4.75 -15.37 -12.34
CA TYR A 126 4.91 -14.04 -11.73
C TYR A 126 4.58 -12.96 -12.74
N THR A 127 3.51 -12.23 -12.45
CA THR A 127 3.04 -11.13 -13.32
C THR A 127 3.78 -9.83 -13.03
N ILE A 128 3.82 -8.92 -14.02
CA ILE A 128 4.35 -7.56 -13.83
C ILE A 128 3.64 -6.84 -12.68
N ALA A 129 2.32 -6.98 -12.59
CA ALA A 129 1.52 -6.35 -11.54
C ALA A 129 1.86 -6.90 -10.14
N GLU A 130 2.08 -8.21 -10.02
CA GLU A 130 2.52 -8.84 -8.78
C GLU A 130 3.90 -8.33 -8.34
N ILE A 131 4.86 -8.29 -9.28
CA ILE A 131 6.22 -7.82 -8.99
C ILE A 131 6.18 -6.35 -8.54
N GLN A 132 5.41 -5.49 -9.22
CA GLN A 132 5.21 -4.09 -8.81
C GLN A 132 4.57 -3.97 -7.43
N PHE A 133 3.59 -4.82 -7.13
CA PHE A 133 2.94 -4.83 -5.83
C PHE A 133 3.92 -5.20 -4.70
N VAL A 134 4.76 -6.22 -4.91
CA VAL A 134 5.80 -6.60 -3.95
C VAL A 134 6.91 -5.57 -3.86
N GLN A 135 7.24 -4.90 -4.96
CA GLN A 135 8.17 -3.76 -4.97
C GLN A 135 7.67 -2.64 -4.05
N ASN A 136 6.38 -2.32 -4.09
CA ASN A 136 5.76 -1.35 -3.18
C ASN A 136 5.82 -1.80 -1.73
N ILE A 137 5.55 -3.09 -1.45
CA ILE A 137 5.69 -3.66 -0.09
C ILE A 137 7.12 -3.48 0.45
N LEU A 138 8.14 -3.72 -0.37
CA LEU A 138 9.54 -3.47 0.02
C LEU A 138 9.78 -1.99 0.32
N GLY A 139 9.31 -1.08 -0.53
CA GLY A 139 9.38 0.36 -0.31
C GLY A 139 8.73 0.78 1.00
N ASP A 140 7.52 0.29 1.27
CA ASP A 140 6.78 0.55 2.49
C ASP A 140 7.55 0.10 3.73
N TYR A 141 8.15 -1.10 3.72
CA TYR A 141 8.98 -1.54 4.84
C TYR A 141 10.15 -0.60 5.11
N LEU A 142 10.87 -0.19 4.06
CA LEU A 142 12.05 0.67 4.18
C LEU A 142 11.69 2.07 4.67
N ILE A 143 10.60 2.63 4.14
CA ILE A 143 10.08 3.95 4.52
C ILE A 143 9.57 3.93 5.95
N ASN A 144 8.76 2.94 6.30
CA ASN A 144 8.15 2.85 7.62
C ASN A 144 9.20 2.59 8.70
N TRP A 145 10.23 1.80 8.39
CA TRP A 145 11.37 1.64 9.29
C TRP A 145 12.15 2.96 9.44
N HIS A 146 12.37 3.73 8.37
CA HIS A 146 12.95 5.07 8.52
C HIS A 146 12.06 6.00 9.35
N ILE A 147 10.75 5.98 9.17
CA ILE A 147 9.82 6.79 9.97
C ILE A 147 9.91 6.41 11.44
N HIS A 148 10.01 5.12 11.76
CA HIS A 148 10.24 4.65 13.12
C HIS A 148 11.54 5.21 13.71
N ASP A 149 12.66 5.06 13.00
CA ASP A 149 13.98 5.40 13.55
C ASP A 149 14.16 6.90 13.80
N TYR A 150 13.53 7.75 12.97
CA TYR A 150 13.77 9.21 12.99
C TYR A 150 12.56 10.04 13.43
N TYR A 151 11.34 9.48 13.38
CA TYR A 151 10.10 10.21 13.69
C TYR A 151 9.12 9.34 14.50
N PRO A 152 9.49 8.92 15.72
CA PRO A 152 8.73 7.93 16.50
C PRO A 152 7.26 8.33 16.74
N THR A 153 6.97 9.62 16.97
CA THR A 153 5.59 10.09 17.13
C THR A 153 4.75 9.95 15.86
N VAL A 154 5.37 10.05 14.69
CA VAL A 154 4.72 9.83 13.38
C VAL A 154 4.52 8.33 13.17
N TRP A 155 5.51 7.51 13.55
CA TRP A 155 5.41 6.06 13.52
C TRP A 155 4.25 5.54 14.36
N ASP A 156 4.07 6.02 15.58
CA ASP A 156 2.98 5.55 16.46
C ASP A 156 1.59 5.77 15.80
N ALA A 157 1.40 6.93 15.17
CA ALA A 157 0.19 7.25 14.42
C ALA A 157 0.02 6.33 13.20
N LEU A 158 1.11 6.11 12.44
CA LEU A 158 1.13 5.25 11.27
C LEU A 158 0.83 3.79 11.63
N TRP A 159 1.50 3.25 12.65
CA TRP A 159 1.32 1.88 13.12
C TRP A 159 -0.08 1.67 13.69
N SER A 160 -0.60 2.61 14.49
CA SER A 160 -1.99 2.57 14.97
C SER A 160 -2.98 2.46 13.81
N PHE A 161 -2.74 3.18 12.71
CA PHE A 161 -3.56 3.08 11.49
C PHE A 161 -3.41 1.71 10.81
N LEU A 162 -2.18 1.31 10.46
CA LEU A 162 -1.89 0.06 9.76
C LEU A 162 -2.44 -1.15 10.54
N TYR A 163 -2.23 -1.17 11.85
CA TYR A 163 -2.67 -2.24 12.72
C TYR A 163 -4.20 -2.27 12.90
N LYS A 164 -4.87 -1.11 12.98
CA LYS A 164 -6.34 -1.02 13.03
C LYS A 164 -6.99 -1.42 11.70
N GLU A 165 -6.48 -0.95 10.57
CA GLU A 165 -6.99 -1.34 9.26
C GLU A 165 -6.72 -2.83 8.98
N GLY A 166 -5.56 -3.37 9.41
CA GLY A 166 -5.30 -4.82 9.38
C GLY A 166 -6.35 -5.63 10.13
N LYS A 167 -6.73 -5.16 11.33
CA LYS A 167 -7.75 -5.81 12.16
C LYS A 167 -9.15 -5.77 11.56
N PHE A 168 -9.48 -4.74 10.79
CA PHE A 168 -10.76 -4.65 10.06
C PHE A 168 -10.86 -5.77 9.01
N TYR A 169 -9.83 -5.93 8.15
CA TYR A 169 -9.79 -7.04 7.18
C TYR A 169 -9.85 -8.44 7.81
N ALA A 170 -9.30 -8.59 9.02
CA ALA A 170 -9.23 -9.88 9.72
C ALA A 170 -10.54 -10.28 10.42
N LYS A 171 -11.31 -9.30 10.93
CA LYS A 171 -12.57 -9.53 11.65
C LYS A 171 -13.74 -9.83 10.71
N ASP A 172 -13.79 -9.17 9.56
CA ASP A 172 -15.04 -9.12 8.78
C ASP A 172 -15.11 -10.16 7.66
N LYS A 173 -14.00 -10.85 7.36
CA LYS A 173 -13.98 -11.93 6.35
C LYS A 173 -13.82 -13.33 6.93
N GLU A 174 -13.62 -13.46 8.25
CA GLU A 174 -13.34 -14.72 8.97
C GLU A 174 -12.47 -15.73 8.20
N LEU A 175 -11.51 -15.24 7.39
CA LEU A 175 -10.84 -16.10 6.41
C LEU A 175 -10.05 -17.19 7.12
N LYS A 176 -10.20 -18.46 6.75
CA LYS A 176 -9.39 -19.55 7.34
C LYS A 176 -7.89 -19.47 7.01
N ARG A 177 -7.49 -18.51 6.16
CA ARG A 177 -6.12 -18.27 5.70
C ARG A 177 -5.62 -16.88 6.08
N ASP A 178 -4.32 -16.69 6.00
CA ASP A 178 -3.68 -15.37 6.09
C ASP A 178 -3.73 -14.65 4.73
N THR A 179 -3.99 -13.34 4.73
CA THR A 179 -3.92 -12.49 3.52
C THR A 179 -2.52 -11.93 3.32
N THR A 180 -2.24 -11.42 2.12
CA THR A 180 -0.98 -10.71 1.84
C THR A 180 -0.78 -9.54 2.82
N PHE A 181 -1.84 -8.79 3.11
CA PHE A 181 -1.79 -7.66 4.04
C PHE A 181 -1.50 -8.09 5.49
N GLN A 182 -2.06 -9.21 5.94
CA GLN A 182 -1.77 -9.74 7.28
C GLN A 182 -0.32 -10.19 7.41
N LEU A 183 0.20 -10.92 6.41
CA LEU A 183 1.62 -11.28 6.36
C LEU A 183 2.50 -10.03 6.35
N TYR A 184 2.12 -9.03 5.54
CA TYR A 184 2.82 -7.74 5.47
C TYR A 184 2.96 -7.10 6.86
N LEU A 185 1.87 -7.02 7.62
CA LEU A 185 1.85 -6.42 8.97
C LEU A 185 2.67 -7.24 9.98
N ALA A 186 2.62 -8.57 9.92
CA ALA A 186 3.28 -9.45 10.89
C ALA A 186 4.81 -9.30 10.89
N VAL A 187 5.39 -8.97 9.74
CA VAL A 187 6.84 -8.77 9.56
C VAL A 187 7.39 -7.60 10.38
N TYR A 188 6.62 -6.54 10.63
CA TYR A 188 7.13 -5.36 11.35
C TYR A 188 7.64 -5.68 12.76
N SER A 189 7.03 -6.63 13.46
CA SER A 189 7.50 -7.10 14.78
C SER A 189 8.92 -7.69 14.76
N HIS A 190 9.37 -8.15 13.59
CA HIS A 190 10.72 -8.65 13.37
C HIS A 190 11.62 -7.63 12.69
N LEU A 191 11.11 -6.51 12.20
CA LEU A 191 11.94 -5.43 11.67
C LEU A 191 12.27 -4.39 12.74
N ILE A 192 11.28 -4.06 13.56
CA ILE A 192 11.29 -2.91 14.45
C ILE A 192 11.10 -3.38 15.90
N PRO A 193 12.07 -3.13 16.79
CA PRO A 193 11.95 -3.47 18.20
C PRO A 193 10.72 -2.85 18.87
N GLY A 194 10.03 -3.61 19.72
CA GLY A 194 8.88 -3.12 20.48
C GLY A 194 7.55 -3.07 19.72
N VAL A 195 7.55 -3.37 18.41
CA VAL A 195 6.30 -3.43 17.63
C VAL A 195 5.55 -4.74 17.94
N PRO A 196 4.27 -4.67 18.37
CA PRO A 196 3.48 -5.86 18.63
C PRO A 196 3.35 -6.76 17.41
N SER A 197 3.46 -8.07 17.63
CA SER A 197 3.24 -9.05 16.55
C SER A 197 1.79 -9.04 16.08
N TYR A 198 1.60 -9.11 14.76
CA TYR A 198 0.29 -9.33 14.16
C TYR A 198 0.01 -10.83 14.11
N PRO A 199 -1.12 -11.32 14.67
CA PRO A 199 -1.39 -12.75 14.74
C PRO A 199 -1.68 -13.32 13.34
N LEU A 200 -0.91 -14.33 12.94
CA LEU A 200 -1.16 -15.14 11.74
C LEU A 200 -1.79 -16.49 12.12
N LYS A 201 -2.69 -16.99 11.28
CA LYS A 201 -3.45 -18.23 11.48
C LYS A 201 -2.62 -19.46 11.16
N THR A 202 -1.79 -19.41 10.14
CA THR A 202 -1.06 -20.58 9.61
C THR A 202 0.39 -20.63 10.07
N LYS A 203 0.92 -21.84 10.26
CA LYS A 203 2.35 -22.06 10.57
C LYS A 203 3.24 -21.61 9.41
N GLU A 204 2.84 -21.91 8.17
CA GLU A 204 3.58 -21.55 6.97
C GLU A 204 3.79 -20.04 6.85
N ALA A 205 2.75 -19.23 7.10
CA ALA A 205 2.90 -17.78 7.05
C ALA A 205 3.83 -17.25 8.16
N ARG A 206 3.80 -17.85 9.36
CA ARG A 206 4.72 -17.50 10.45
C ARG A 206 6.18 -17.81 10.10
N GLU A 207 6.45 -18.95 9.45
CA GLU A 207 7.80 -19.33 9.00
C GLU A 207 8.36 -18.38 7.92
N LYS A 208 7.50 -17.66 7.18
CA LYS A 208 7.92 -16.63 6.20
C LYS A 208 8.36 -15.33 6.86
N ILE A 209 7.83 -14.99 8.05
CA ILE A 209 8.10 -13.70 8.73
C ILE A 209 9.61 -13.47 8.87
N GLU A 210 10.34 -14.44 9.40
CA GLU A 210 11.78 -14.33 9.65
C GLU A 210 12.57 -14.19 8.33
N LYS A 211 12.18 -14.96 7.30
CA LYS A 211 12.80 -14.91 5.97
C LYS A 211 12.63 -13.53 5.33
N ILE A 212 11.41 -12.99 5.35
CA ILE A 212 11.09 -11.65 4.83
C ILE A 212 11.89 -10.60 5.61
N ALA A 213 11.86 -10.67 6.94
CA ALA A 213 12.58 -9.72 7.78
C ALA A 213 14.09 -9.72 7.50
N LYS A 214 14.70 -10.89 7.30
CA LYS A 214 16.12 -11.02 6.93
C LYS A 214 16.42 -10.35 5.59
N ILE A 215 15.58 -10.54 4.57
CA ILE A 215 15.74 -9.92 3.25
C ILE A 215 15.64 -8.39 3.37
N VAL A 216 14.61 -7.88 4.03
CA VAL A 216 14.39 -6.44 4.20
C VAL A 216 15.55 -5.79 4.98
N ARG A 217 16.04 -6.42 6.06
CA ARG A 217 17.23 -5.97 6.81
C ARG A 217 18.47 -5.93 5.92
N ALA A 218 18.71 -6.97 5.13
CA ALA A 218 19.86 -7.01 4.23
C ALA A 218 19.77 -5.88 3.17
N CYS A 219 18.57 -5.61 2.64
CA CYS A 219 18.34 -4.49 1.73
C CYS A 219 18.55 -3.13 2.40
N LYS A 220 18.01 -2.93 3.61
CA LYS A 220 18.13 -1.68 4.39
C LYS A 220 19.58 -1.33 4.73
N LEU A 221 20.41 -2.37 4.93
CA LEU A 221 21.84 -2.28 5.20
C LEU A 221 22.70 -2.35 3.93
N GLU A 222 22.08 -2.23 2.75
CA GLU A 222 22.75 -2.20 1.44
C GLU A 222 23.60 -3.44 1.12
N LYS A 223 23.34 -4.56 1.80
CA LYS A 223 24.03 -5.85 1.56
C LYS A 223 23.53 -6.57 0.31
N ILE A 224 22.31 -6.26 -0.11
CA ILE A 224 21.68 -6.75 -1.34
C ILE A 224 20.95 -5.60 -2.02
N SER A 225 20.80 -5.67 -3.34
CA SER A 225 20.08 -4.66 -4.11
C SER A 225 18.56 -4.77 -3.92
N THR A 226 17.83 -3.70 -4.26
CA THR A 226 16.36 -3.69 -4.27
C THR A 226 15.79 -4.72 -5.24
N ILE A 227 16.41 -4.90 -6.41
CA ILE A 227 16.06 -5.94 -7.39
C ILE A 227 16.14 -7.33 -6.76
N TYR A 228 17.27 -7.66 -6.11
CA TYR A 228 17.45 -8.96 -5.47
C TYR A 228 16.45 -9.16 -4.33
N ALA A 229 16.26 -8.14 -3.50
CA ALA A 229 15.29 -8.20 -2.41
C ALA A 229 13.87 -8.43 -2.94
N THR A 230 13.41 -7.64 -3.91
CA THR A 230 12.09 -7.80 -4.54
C THR A 230 11.93 -9.19 -5.14
N ARG A 231 12.94 -9.72 -5.85
CA ARG A 231 12.92 -11.08 -6.39
C ARG A 231 12.64 -12.13 -5.32
N GLU A 232 13.36 -12.08 -4.21
CA GLU A 232 13.15 -13.04 -3.11
C GLU A 232 11.80 -12.85 -2.41
N LEU A 233 11.36 -11.60 -2.25
CA LEU A 233 10.07 -11.30 -1.65
C LEU A 233 8.90 -11.77 -2.53
N VAL A 234 9.00 -11.67 -3.85
CA VAL A 234 7.96 -12.13 -4.79
C VAL A 234 7.69 -13.61 -4.55
N LYS A 235 8.73 -14.43 -4.44
CA LYS A 235 8.59 -15.87 -4.15
C LYS A 235 7.85 -16.15 -2.83
N LEU A 236 8.07 -15.32 -1.80
CA LEU A 236 7.46 -15.49 -0.47
C LEU A 236 6.00 -15.01 -0.42
N PHE A 237 5.68 -13.93 -1.13
CA PHE A 237 4.34 -13.35 -1.17
C PHE A 237 3.42 -13.98 -2.22
N HIS A 238 3.97 -14.57 -3.29
CA HIS A 238 3.21 -15.14 -4.41
C HIS A 238 2.04 -16.04 -3.97
N PRO A 239 2.21 -17.02 -3.05
CA PRO A 239 1.10 -17.88 -2.64
C PRO A 239 -0.06 -17.12 -1.97
N HIS A 240 0.24 -16.01 -1.29
CA HIS A 240 -0.76 -15.19 -0.60
C HIS A 240 -1.45 -14.24 -1.58
N ILE A 241 -0.68 -13.68 -2.52
CA ILE A 241 -1.18 -12.82 -3.59
C ILE A 241 -2.13 -13.60 -4.50
N GLU A 242 -1.73 -14.79 -4.96
CA GLU A 242 -2.59 -15.66 -5.75
C GLU A 242 -3.88 -16.02 -4.99
N ALA A 243 -3.79 -16.32 -3.70
CA ALA A 243 -4.96 -16.65 -2.88
C ALA A 243 -5.90 -15.44 -2.69
N ASP A 244 -5.35 -14.22 -2.67
CA ASP A 244 -6.12 -12.97 -2.62
C ASP A 244 -6.84 -12.70 -3.95
N PHE A 245 -6.19 -12.94 -5.10
CA PHE A 245 -6.79 -12.74 -6.43
C PHE A 245 -7.78 -13.84 -6.84
N LYS A 246 -7.42 -15.13 -6.68
CA LYS A 246 -8.26 -16.27 -7.12
C LYS A 246 -9.63 -16.30 -6.42
N LYS A 247 -9.76 -15.71 -5.22
CA LYS A 247 -10.99 -15.74 -4.42
C LYS A 247 -11.75 -14.41 -4.35
N GLN A 248 -11.36 -13.39 -5.13
CA GLN A 248 -12.27 -12.27 -5.39
C GLN A 248 -13.54 -12.70 -6.15
N GLY A 249 -13.62 -13.94 -6.67
CA GLY A 249 -14.80 -14.52 -7.31
C GLY A 249 -15.53 -15.66 -6.58
N GLN A 250 -14.98 -16.25 -5.51
CA GLN A 250 -15.63 -17.34 -4.75
C GLN A 250 -15.20 -17.31 -3.27
N GLY A 251 -16.09 -16.82 -2.41
CA GLY A 251 -15.87 -16.75 -0.96
C GLY A 251 -16.10 -18.10 -0.28
N GLU A 252 -15.08 -18.61 0.42
CA GLU A 252 -15.23 -19.66 1.44
C GLU A 252 -15.50 -19.04 2.83
N GLY A 253 -16.45 -18.12 2.88
CA GLY A 253 -16.98 -17.54 4.11
C GLY A 253 -18.43 -17.15 3.85
N GLN A 254 -19.31 -17.35 4.84
CA GLN A 254 -20.65 -16.78 4.80
C GLN A 254 -20.47 -15.25 4.83
N GLY A 255 -20.47 -14.63 3.66
CA GLY A 255 -20.33 -13.19 3.51
C GLY A 255 -21.52 -12.51 4.17
N GLY A 256 -21.33 -11.96 5.36
CA GLY A 256 -22.24 -10.98 5.91
C GLY A 256 -22.19 -9.72 5.06
N THR A 257 -23.36 -9.17 4.73
CA THR A 257 -23.48 -7.82 4.19
C THR A 257 -22.85 -6.85 5.17
N LEU A 258 -21.85 -6.08 4.70
CA LEU A 258 -21.13 -5.08 5.48
C LEU A 258 -22.17 -4.10 6.03
N LYS A 259 -22.29 -3.91 7.34
CA LYS A 259 -23.18 -2.90 7.90
C LYS A 259 -22.46 -2.11 8.98
N CYS A 260 -22.45 -0.79 8.84
CA CYS A 260 -21.90 0.13 9.83
C CYS A 260 -22.51 -0.19 11.20
N PRO A 261 -21.72 -0.47 12.26
CA PRO A 261 -22.26 -0.86 13.56
C PRO A 261 -23.02 0.27 14.28
N ALA A 262 -22.96 1.51 13.78
CA ALA A 262 -23.71 2.64 14.31
C ALA A 262 -25.03 2.92 13.57
N CYS A 263 -25.13 2.63 12.27
CA CYS A 263 -26.31 2.99 11.46
C CYS A 263 -26.86 1.86 10.57
N GLY A 264 -26.21 0.71 10.48
CA GLY A 264 -26.70 -0.46 9.76
C GLY A 264 -26.61 -0.41 8.23
N HIS A 265 -25.92 0.59 7.65
CA HIS A 265 -25.75 0.75 6.20
C HIS A 265 -24.40 0.21 5.71
N ASP A 266 -24.33 -0.19 4.43
CA ASP A 266 -23.12 -0.73 3.81
C ASP A 266 -22.01 0.33 3.75
N GLU A 267 -20.89 0.10 4.46
CA GLU A 267 -19.83 1.09 4.70
C GLU A 267 -19.12 1.64 3.45
N PHE A 268 -19.47 1.14 2.26
CA PHE A 268 -18.85 1.52 0.99
C PHE A 268 -19.80 2.23 0.03
N GLU A 269 -21.09 2.36 0.37
CA GLU A 269 -22.03 3.06 -0.48
C GLU A 269 -22.27 4.47 0.05
N ILE A 270 -21.79 5.47 -0.68
CA ILE A 270 -22.24 6.84 -0.47
C ILE A 270 -23.68 6.89 -1.00
N THR A 271 -24.66 6.67 -0.13
CA THR A 271 -26.07 6.74 -0.51
C THR A 271 -26.55 8.17 -0.74
N ALA A 272 -25.80 9.17 -0.24
CA ALA A 272 -26.02 10.58 -0.52
C ALA A 272 -24.76 11.44 -0.33
N TYR A 273 -24.62 12.52 -1.10
CA TYR A 273 -23.58 13.54 -0.92
C TYR A 273 -24.18 14.95 -0.86
N GLN A 274 -23.47 15.92 -0.28
CA GLN A 274 -23.89 17.32 -0.35
C GLN A 274 -23.37 17.99 -1.63
N ASP A 275 -24.27 18.59 -2.41
CA ASP A 275 -23.91 19.39 -3.57
C ASP A 275 -23.19 20.70 -3.16
N LYS A 276 -22.70 21.44 -4.15
CA LYS A 276 -22.03 22.75 -3.96
C LYS A 276 -22.89 23.81 -3.25
N ASN A 277 -24.20 23.61 -3.14
CA ASN A 277 -25.15 24.49 -2.48
C ASN A 277 -25.53 23.98 -1.07
N GLY A 278 -25.02 22.81 -0.65
CA GLY A 278 -25.32 22.18 0.63
C GLY A 278 -26.59 21.32 0.63
N ASN A 279 -27.18 21.04 -0.52
CA ASN A 279 -28.33 20.14 -0.63
C ASN A 279 -27.85 18.69 -0.60
N TRP A 280 -28.58 17.83 0.10
CA TRP A 280 -28.35 16.38 0.05
C TRP A 280 -28.87 15.83 -1.27
N VAL A 281 -27.99 15.16 -2.02
CA VAL A 281 -28.28 14.47 -3.28
C VAL A 281 -28.13 12.98 -3.02
N GLU A 282 -29.22 12.24 -3.11
CA GLU A 282 -29.21 10.78 -3.05
C GLU A 282 -28.57 10.22 -4.33
N ILE A 283 -27.69 9.24 -4.17
CA ILE A 283 -27.11 8.50 -5.29
C ILE A 283 -28.09 7.38 -5.62
N ASN A 284 -28.91 7.59 -6.66
CA ASN A 284 -29.76 6.53 -7.20
C ASN A 284 -28.90 5.62 -8.10
N GLU A 285 -29.04 4.30 -7.92
CA GLU A 285 -28.40 3.24 -8.73
C GLU A 285 -28.59 3.43 -10.24
#